data_AF-A0A6A4P8S6-F1
#
_entry.id   AF-A0A6A4P8S6-F1
#
_cell.length_a   1.000
_cell.length_b   1.000
_cell.length_c   1.000
_cell.angle_alpha   90.00
_cell.angle_beta   90.00
_cell.angle_gamma   90.00
#
_symmetry.space_group_name_H-M   'P 1'
#
loop_
_entity.id
_entity.type
_entity.pdbx_description
1 polymer ?
#
loop_
_entity_poly.entity_id
_entity_poly.type
_entity_poly.pdbx_seq_one_letter_code
_entity_poly.pdbx_strand_id
1 'polypeptide(L)'
;MAPTIKQMALIVSLFGFVSFVLGVLAENKKPAVGTPIPNGNGVTCKYPTDPTVTLGYLSTVFLIGSTVTGYLSLFYPYKGMSIPQGVLFKHTTFMVFFNIAL
;
A
#
# COMPACT_ATOMS: atom_id res chain seq x y z
N MET A 1 -5.55 13.18 -21.90
CA MET A 1 -4.93 12.09 -22.71
C MET A 1 -4.94 10.84 -21.84
N ALA A 2 -5.45 9.71 -22.32
CA ALA A 2 -5.46 8.49 -21.51
C ALA A 2 -4.00 8.09 -21.16
N PRO A 3 -3.69 7.76 -19.90
CA PRO A 3 -2.35 7.35 -19.51
C PRO A 3 -1.93 6.11 -20.29
N THR A 4 -0.70 6.13 -20.81
CA THR A 4 -0.16 4.98 -21.53
C THR A 4 0.20 3.85 -20.55
N ILE A 5 0.24 2.62 -21.04
CA ILE A 5 0.64 1.45 -20.24
C ILE A 5 2.01 1.67 -19.56
N LYS A 6 2.95 2.33 -20.26
CA LYS A 6 4.27 2.68 -19.71
C LYS A 6 4.18 3.66 -18.54
N GLN A 7 3.29 4.65 -18.61
CA GLN A 7 3.07 5.60 -17.53
C GLN A 7 2.40 4.93 -16.33
N MET A 8 1.40 4.07 -16.56
CA MET A 8 0.77 3.30 -15.48
C MET A 8 1.77 2.37 -14.78
N ALA A 9 2.62 1.67 -15.54
CA ALA A 9 3.67 0.82 -14.99
C ALA A 9 4.65 1.61 -14.11
N LEU A 10 5.09 2.79 -14.58
CA LEU A 10 5.95 3.68 -13.78
C LEU A 10 5.28 4.15 -12.50
N ILE A 11 4.00 4.54 -12.56
CA ILE A 11 3.26 5.02 -11.39
C ILE A 11 3.13 3.89 -10.35
N VAL A 12 2.71 2.70 -10.79
CA VAL A 12 2.56 1.54 -9.90
C VAL A 12 3.90 1.16 -9.27
N SER A 13 4.98 1.10 -10.06
CA SER A 13 6.30 0.74 -9.54
C SER A 13 6.83 1.77 -8.53
N LEU A 14 6.61 3.06 -8.79
CA LEU A 14 7.11 4.14 -7.95
C LEU A 14 6.32 4.21 -6.64
N PHE A 15 4.98 4.11 -6.70
CA PHE A 15 4.13 4.07 -5.51
C PHE A 15 4.39 2.83 -4.66
N GLY A 16 4.51 1.65 -5.30
CA GLY A 16 4.84 0.41 -4.60
C GLY A 16 6.20 0.45 -3.92
N PHE A 17 7.22 0.97 -4.61
CA PHE A 17 8.57 1.13 -4.03
C PHE A 17 8.58 2.08 -2.83
N VAL A 18 7.91 3.24 -2.93
CA VAL A 18 7.79 4.19 -1.82
C VAL A 18 7.03 3.57 -0.65
N SER A 19 5.92 2.87 -0.90
CA SER A 19 5.17 2.15 0.13
C SER A 19 6.05 1.15 0.88
N PHE A 20 6.84 0.35 0.15
CA PHE A 20 7.76 -0.63 0.73
C PHE A 20 8.82 0.04 1.62
N VAL A 21 9.49 1.08 1.13
CA VAL A 21 10.53 1.80 1.88
C VAL A 21 9.95 2.41 3.17
N LEU A 22 8.77 3.04 3.08
CA LEU A 22 8.10 3.61 4.25
C LEU A 22 7.67 2.55 5.26
N GLY A 23 7.20 1.39 4.79
CA GLY A 23 6.84 0.26 5.65
C GLY A 23 8.05 -0.29 6.41
N VAL A 24 9.17 -0.49 5.72
CA VAL A 24 10.43 -0.92 6.35
C VAL A 24 10.92 0.12 7.36
N LEU A 25 10.85 1.41 7.04
CA LEU A 25 11.23 2.49 7.95
C LEU A 25 10.31 2.56 9.19
N ALA A 26 9.00 2.34 9.00
CA ALA A 26 8.05 2.30 10.11
C ALA A 26 8.43 1.18 11.09
N GLU A 27 8.62 -0.05 10.61
CA GLU A 27 8.99 -1.18 11.46
C GLU A 27 10.32 -0.95 12.19
N ASN A 28 11.34 -0.41 11.51
CA ASN A 28 12.64 -0.12 12.12
C ASN A 28 12.62 1.02 13.14
N LYS A 29 11.67 1.95 13.05
CA LYS A 29 11.54 3.11 13.96
C LYS A 29 10.57 2.85 15.12
N LYS A 30 10.13 1.61 15.33
CA LYS A 30 9.27 1.26 16.45
C LYS A 30 10.05 1.40 17.78
N PRO A 31 9.50 2.12 18.79
CA PRO A 31 10.14 2.22 20.09
C PRO A 31 10.16 0.84 20.77
N ALA A 32 11.32 0.45 21.32
CA ALA A 32 11.48 -0.86 21.95
C ALA A 32 10.76 -0.96 23.31
N VAL A 33 10.63 0.16 24.05
CA VAL A 33 9.95 0.16 25.35
C VAL A 33 9.52 1.57 25.78
N GLY A 34 8.39 1.66 26.48
CA GLY A 34 7.94 2.87 27.16
C GLY A 34 8.54 2.96 28.57
N THR A 35 8.79 4.17 29.05
CA THR A 35 9.21 4.38 30.45
C THR A 35 7.99 4.31 31.38
N PRO A 36 7.99 3.42 32.39
CA PRO A 36 6.89 3.36 33.35
C PRO A 36 6.93 4.57 34.28
N ILE A 37 5.84 5.34 34.30
CA ILE A 37 5.65 6.48 35.21
C ILE A 37 4.58 6.07 36.23
N PRO A 38 4.93 5.97 37.53
CA PRO A 38 3.95 5.72 38.57
C PRO A 38 3.06 6.95 38.72
N ASN A 39 1.75 6.76 38.53
CA ASN A 39 0.73 7.75 38.83
C ASN A 39 -0.10 7.21 40.00
N GLY A 40 -0.65 8.05 40.87
CA GLY A 40 -1.20 7.64 42.18
C GLY A 40 -2.23 6.49 42.18
N ASN A 41 -2.82 6.14 41.03
CA ASN A 41 -3.77 5.03 40.86
C ASN A 41 -3.30 3.93 39.86
N GLY A 42 -2.03 3.93 39.42
CA GLY A 42 -1.50 2.91 38.49
C GLY A 42 -0.19 3.30 37.77
N VAL A 43 0.38 2.37 36.99
CA VAL A 43 1.59 2.63 36.19
C VAL A 43 1.17 3.02 34.77
N THR A 44 1.52 4.23 34.33
CA THR A 44 1.29 4.68 32.93
C THR A 44 2.61 4.65 32.17
N CYS A 45 2.67 3.96 31.03
CA CYS A 45 3.87 3.94 30.19
C CYS A 45 3.92 5.18 29.31
N LYS A 46 4.97 6.00 29.47
CA LYS A 46 5.26 7.10 28.55
C LYS A 46 6.17 6.61 27.44
N TYR A 47 5.65 6.62 26.22
CA TYR A 47 6.41 6.34 25.01
C TYR A 47 6.99 7.66 24.45
N PRO A 48 8.19 7.62 23.84
CA PRO A 48 8.73 8.75 23.10
C PRO A 48 7.85 9.08 21.89
N THR A 49 8.08 10.21 21.23
CA THR A 49 7.32 10.59 20.03
C THR A 49 7.53 9.54 18.94
N ASP A 50 6.45 8.84 18.57
CA ASP A 50 6.49 7.67 17.68
C ASP A 50 6.05 8.04 16.26
N PRO A 51 7.01 8.23 15.31
CA PRO A 51 6.67 8.53 13.92
C PRO A 51 6.08 7.31 13.18
N THR A 52 6.10 6.13 13.81
CA THR A 52 5.70 4.82 13.29
C THR A 52 4.29 4.82 12.73
N VAL A 53 3.34 5.46 13.43
CA VAL A 53 1.93 5.52 12.99
C VAL A 53 1.79 6.34 11.71
N THR A 54 2.44 7.50 11.65
CA THR A 54 2.46 8.36 10.46
C THR A 54 3.12 7.67 9.26
N LEU A 55 4.28 7.03 9.48
CA LEU A 55 5.00 6.30 8.44
C LEU A 55 4.21 5.10 7.92
N GLY A 56 3.58 4.36 8.84
CA GLY A 56 2.70 3.24 8.51
C GLY A 56 1.49 3.71 7.69
N TYR A 57 0.80 4.76 8.14
CA TYR A 57 -0.33 5.33 7.41
C TYR A 57 0.06 5.79 6.00
N LEU A 58 1.17 6.51 5.86
CA LEU A 58 1.70 6.92 4.56
C LEU A 58 1.99 5.70 3.67
N SER A 59 2.64 4.66 4.21
CA SER A 59 2.89 3.41 3.48
C SER A 59 1.60 2.78 2.97
N THR A 60 0.56 2.70 3.81
CA THR A 60 -0.76 2.16 3.43
C THR A 60 -1.43 2.99 2.35
N VAL A 61 -1.36 4.32 2.43
CA VAL A 61 -1.94 5.21 1.41
C VAL A 61 -1.25 5.00 0.05
N PHE A 62 0.09 4.93 0.02
CA PHE A 62 0.82 4.63 -1.22
C PHE A 62 0.50 3.24 -1.76
N LEU A 63 0.31 2.25 -0.88
CA LEU A 63 -0.09 0.90 -1.27
C LEU A 63 -1.47 0.91 -1.96
N ILE A 64 -2.46 1.54 -1.34
CA ILE A 64 -3.81 1.70 -1.91
C ILE A 64 -3.74 2.44 -3.26
N GLY A 65 -2.90 3.48 -3.35
CA GLY A 65 -2.67 4.17 -4.62
C GLY A 65 -2.15 3.24 -5.71
N SER A 66 -1.19 2.37 -5.38
CA SER A 66 -0.62 1.39 -6.32
C SER A 66 -1.62 0.30 -6.74
N THR A 67 -2.48 -0.17 -5.82
CA THR A 67 -3.49 -1.20 -6.14
C THR A 67 -4.59 -0.62 -7.03
N VAL A 68 -5.06 0.59 -6.76
CA VAL A 68 -6.05 1.29 -7.60
C VAL A 68 -5.49 1.53 -9.01
N THR A 69 -4.25 2.02 -9.13
CA THR A 69 -3.64 2.22 -10.45
C THR A 69 -3.34 0.90 -11.17
N GLY A 70 -2.94 -0.15 -10.44
CA GLY A 70 -2.79 -1.51 -10.97
C GLY A 70 -4.10 -2.05 -11.53
N TYR A 71 -5.20 -1.91 -10.78
CA TYR A 71 -6.53 -2.29 -11.22
C TYR A 71 -6.95 -1.54 -12.49
N LEU A 72 -6.78 -0.21 -12.51
CA LEU A 72 -7.10 0.61 -13.69
C LEU A 72 -6.24 0.22 -14.90
N SER A 73 -4.98 -0.15 -14.70
CA SER A 73 -4.09 -0.59 -15.77
C SER A 73 -4.54 -1.89 -16.45
N LEU A 74 -5.17 -2.79 -15.68
CA LEU A 74 -5.69 -4.07 -16.16
C LEU A 74 -7.00 -3.91 -16.93
N PHE A 75 -7.91 -3.08 -16.44
CA PHE A 75 -9.26 -2.98 -17.01
C PHE A 75 -9.45 -1.83 -18.02
N TYR A 76 -8.57 -0.83 -18.04
CA TYR A 76 -8.64 0.33 -18.95
C TYR A 76 -7.35 0.60 -19.78
N PRO A 77 -6.65 -0.42 -20.35
CA PRO A 77 -5.37 -0.21 -21.02
C PRO A 77 -5.43 0.53 -22.37
N TYR A 78 -6.58 0.52 -23.07
CA TYR A 78 -6.70 1.04 -24.44
C TYR A 78 -7.61 2.26 -24.55
N LYS A 79 -7.03 3.47 -24.49
CA LYS A 79 -7.78 4.75 -24.62
C LYS A 79 -9.01 4.86 -23.70
N GLY A 80 -9.00 4.16 -22.55
CA GLY A 80 -10.14 4.13 -21.63
C GLY A 80 -11.27 3.17 -22.00
N MET A 81 -11.07 2.27 -22.98
CA MET A 81 -12.03 1.19 -23.24
C MET A 81 -11.90 0.11 -22.18
N SER A 82 -13.04 -0.26 -21.58
CA SER A 82 -13.14 -1.28 -20.54
C SER A 82 -13.02 -2.69 -21.11
N ILE A 83 -12.18 -3.53 -20.50
CA ILE A 83 -12.11 -4.96 -20.83
C ILE A 83 -13.19 -5.74 -20.05
N PRO A 84 -13.94 -6.66 -20.69
CA PRO A 84 -14.98 -7.43 -20.01
C PRO A 84 -14.39 -8.35 -18.93
N GLN A 85 -14.64 -8.01 -17.67
CA GLN A 85 -14.07 -8.69 -16.50
C GLN A 85 -14.50 -10.16 -16.41
N GLY A 86 -15.76 -10.47 -16.79
CA GLY A 86 -16.30 -11.82 -16.74
C GLY A 86 -15.57 -12.82 -17.66
N VAL A 87 -14.92 -12.35 -18.73
CA VAL A 87 -14.13 -13.21 -19.62
C VAL A 87 -12.76 -13.48 -19.00
N LEU A 88 -12.14 -12.47 -18.39
CA LEU A 88 -10.83 -12.59 -17.73
C LEU A 88 -10.89 -13.51 -16.50
N PHE A 89 -11.91 -13.38 -15.65
CA PHE A 89 -12.07 -14.22 -14.46
C PHE A 89 -12.51 -15.66 -14.74
N LYS A 90 -12.87 -15.98 -15.99
CA LYS A 90 -13.12 -17.38 -16.42
C LYS A 90 -11.82 -18.19 -16.49
N HIS A 91 -10.68 -17.53 -16.67
CA HIS A 91 -9.37 -18.16 -16.62
C HIS A 91 -8.85 -18.23 -15.18
N THR A 92 -8.62 -19.45 -14.71
CA THR A 92 -8.06 -19.72 -13.36
C THR A 92 -6.70 -19.05 -13.15
N THR A 93 -5.83 -19.04 -14.15
CA THR A 93 -4.52 -18.37 -14.07
C THR A 93 -4.64 -16.88 -13.79
N PHE A 94 -5.57 -16.20 -14.48
CA PHE A 94 -5.80 -14.77 -14.27
C PHE A 94 -6.40 -14.50 -12.89
N MET A 95 -7.35 -15.35 -12.46
CA MET A 95 -7.95 -15.25 -11.14
C MET A 95 -6.91 -15.40 -10.02
N VAL A 96 -6.00 -16.37 -10.12
CA VAL A 96 -4.92 -16.58 -9.16
C VAL A 96 -3.95 -15.39 -9.17
N PHE A 97 -3.51 -14.96 -10.36
CA PHE A 97 -2.64 -13.79 -10.49
C PHE A 97 -3.25 -12.54 -9.85
N PHE A 98 -4.53 -12.28 -10.11
CA PHE A 98 -5.22 -11.11 -9.59
C PHE A 98 -5.34 -11.10 -8.06
N ASN A 99 -5.50 -12.27 -7.42
CA ASN A 99 -5.57 -12.37 -5.95
C ASN A 99 -4.20 -12.27 -5.27
N ILE A 100 -3.11 -12.61 -5.96
CA ILE A 100 -1.75 -12.51 -5.39
C ILE A 100 -1.21 -11.09 -5.57
N ALA A 101 -1.55 -10.44 -6.69
CA ALA A 101 -1.03 -9.13 -7.05
C ALA A 101 -1.77 -7.94 -6.41
N LEU A 102 -2.97 -8.15 -5.87
CA LEU A 102 -3.81 -7.13 -5.22
C LEU A 102 -3.76 -7.28 -3.70
#